data_AF-A0A6J4S506-F1
#
_entry.id   AF-A0A6J4S506-F1
#
_cell.length_a   1.000
_cell.length_b   1.000
_cell.length_c   1.000
_cell.angle_alpha   90.00
_cell.angle_beta   90.00
_cell.angle_gamma   90.00
#
_symmetry.space_group_name_H-M   'P 1'
#
loop_
_entity.id
_entity.type
_entity.pdbx_description
1 polymer ?
#
loop_
_entity_poly.entity_id
_entity_poly.type
_entity_poly.pdbx_seq_one_letter_code
_entity_poly.pdbx_strand_id
1 'polypeptide(L)'
;MVSPFFFEATVYRSKVDERAHFEWMQRIPCVRDVRGQGRPVFLTIAEDEVTEDDLRALSALYRRYGGDAGQLGRLDGIMDA
;
A
#
# COMPACT_ATOMS: atom_id res chain seq x y z
N MET A 1 -17.15 2.65 0.80
CA MET A 1 -16.12 3.68 0.59
C MET A 1 -15.06 3.07 -0.32
N VAL A 2 -14.72 3.72 -1.44
CA VAL A 2 -13.60 3.27 -2.28
C VAL A 2 -12.33 3.58 -1.50
N SER A 3 -11.43 2.62 -1.33
CA SER A 3 -10.18 2.90 -0.59
C SER A 3 -9.37 3.96 -1.35
N PRO A 4 -8.83 4.98 -0.65
CA PRO A 4 -7.93 5.95 -1.27
C PRO A 4 -6.55 5.36 -1.62
N PHE A 5 -6.22 4.17 -1.08
CA PHE A 5 -4.94 3.50 -1.25
C PHE A 5 -5.07 2.35 -2.25
N PHE A 6 -4.41 2.49 -3.40
CA PHE A 6 -4.49 1.50 -4.46
C PHE A 6 -3.32 1.55 -5.43
N PHE A 7 -3.09 0.41 -6.07
CA PHE A 7 -2.20 0.24 -7.20
C PHE A 7 -3.03 0.08 -8.48
N GLU A 8 -3.05 1.11 -9.32
CA GLU A 8 -3.88 1.14 -10.52
C GLU A 8 -3.40 0.15 -11.59
N ALA A 9 -2.07 0.10 -11.81
CA ALA A 9 -1.52 -0.53 -13.00
C ALA A 9 -0.19 -1.29 -12.78
N THR A 10 0.05 -1.86 -11.60
CA THR A 10 1.33 -2.54 -11.29
C THR A 10 1.71 -3.61 -12.32
N VAL A 11 2.87 -3.42 -12.94
CA VAL A 11 3.44 -4.39 -13.91
C VAL A 11 4.30 -5.40 -13.17
N TYR A 12 3.73 -6.59 -12.91
CA TYR A 12 4.51 -7.71 -12.37
C TYR A 12 5.39 -8.35 -13.43
N ARG A 13 6.64 -8.65 -13.07
CA ARG A 13 7.60 -9.33 -13.96
C ARG A 13 7.45 -10.86 -13.93
N SER A 14 6.76 -11.40 -12.93
CA SER A 14 6.44 -12.83 -12.81
C SER A 14 5.32 -13.04 -11.77
N LYS A 15 4.78 -14.26 -11.70
CA LYS A 15 3.85 -14.66 -10.62
C LYS A 15 4.49 -14.60 -9.23
N VAL A 16 5.81 -14.80 -9.15
CA VAL A 16 6.55 -14.71 -7.88
C VAL A 16 6.64 -13.26 -7.41
N ASP A 17 6.86 -12.33 -8.34
CA ASP A 17 6.89 -10.90 -8.08
C ASP A 17 5.51 -10.38 -7.65
N GLU A 18 4.45 -10.84 -8.32
CA GLU A 18 3.07 -10.57 -7.88
C GLU A 18 2.83 -11.08 -6.46
N ARG A 19 3.14 -12.35 -6.18
CA ARG A 19 2.99 -12.90 -4.82
C ARG A 19 3.79 -12.11 -3.78
N ALA A 20 5.02 -11.73 -4.09
CA ALA A 20 5.86 -10.93 -3.20
C ALA A 20 5.25 -9.56 -2.91
N HIS A 21 4.54 -8.95 -3.86
CA HIS A 21 3.80 -7.72 -3.63
C HIS A 21 2.69 -7.92 -2.59
N PHE A 22 1.82 -8.91 -2.79
CA PHE A 22 0.72 -9.21 -1.88
C PHE A 22 1.20 -9.63 -0.48
N GLU A 23 2.23 -10.47 -0.39
CA GLU A 23 2.83 -10.87 0.88
C GLU A 23 3.45 -9.68 1.61
N TRP A 24 4.07 -8.73 0.90
CA TRP A 24 4.62 -7.53 1.52
C TRP A 24 3.48 -6.66 2.07
N MET A 25 2.43 -6.39 1.29
CA MET A 25 1.26 -5.63 1.77
C MET A 25 0.68 -6.21 3.07
N GLN A 26 0.48 -7.53 3.13
CA GLN A 26 -0.09 -8.21 4.31
C GLN A 26 0.83 -8.23 5.54
N ARG A 27 2.13 -7.93 5.37
CA ARG A 27 3.10 -7.88 6.48
C ARG A 27 3.22 -6.50 7.11
N ILE A 28 2.65 -5.45 6.50
CA ILE A 28 2.69 -4.10 7.05
C ILE A 28 1.57 -3.99 8.10
N PRO A 29 1.90 -3.76 9.39
CA PRO A 29 0.94 -3.77 10.50
C PRO A 29 -0.33 -2.93 10.27
N CYS A 30 -0.20 -1.73 9.71
CA CYS A 30 -1.34 -0.84 9.50
C CYS A 30 -2.27 -1.27 8.34
N VAL A 31 -1.88 -2.28 7.54
CA VAL A 31 -2.70 -2.80 6.43
C VAL A 31 -3.67 -3.84 6.96
N ARG A 32 -4.97 -3.53 6.92
CA ARG A 32 -6.05 -4.39 7.42
C ARG A 32 -6.58 -5.37 6.40
N ASP A 33 -6.57 -4.97 5.13
CA ASP A 33 -7.17 -5.76 4.06
C ASP A 33 -6.53 -5.40 2.72
N VAL A 34 -6.49 -6.36 1.81
CA VAL A 34 -5.99 -6.21 0.45
C VAL A 34 -6.99 -6.86 -0.49
N ARG A 35 -7.58 -6.08 -1.40
CA ARG A 35 -8.60 -6.55 -2.34
C ARG A 35 -8.18 -6.37 -3.78
N GLY A 36 -8.63 -7.28 -4.64
CA GLY A 36 -8.35 -7.27 -6.08
C GLY A 36 -7.37 -8.37 -6.48
N GLN A 37 -7.18 -8.52 -7.79
CA GLN A 37 -6.24 -9.47 -8.39
C GLN A 37 -5.64 -8.83 -9.64
N GLY A 38 -4.31 -8.89 -9.78
CA GLY A 38 -3.63 -8.16 -10.84
C GLY A 38 -3.70 -6.66 -10.64
N ARG A 39 -4.73 -6.01 -11.20
CA ARG A 39 -4.90 -4.56 -11.29
C ARG A 39 -6.39 -4.19 -11.48
N PRO A 40 -6.96 -3.22 -10.74
CA PRO A 40 -6.37 -2.52 -9.61
C PRO A 40 -6.32 -3.39 -8.34
N VAL A 41 -5.35 -3.09 -7.45
CA VAL A 41 -5.25 -3.68 -6.10
C VAL A 41 -5.49 -2.58 -5.06
N PHE A 42 -6.44 -2.79 -4.17
CA PHE A 42 -6.82 -1.83 -3.13
C PHE A 42 -6.33 -2.27 -1.75
N LEU A 43 -5.89 -1.33 -0.93
CA LEU A 43 -5.45 -1.56 0.45
C LEU A 43 -6.43 -0.89 1.40
N THR A 44 -6.83 -1.54 2.47
CA THR A 44 -7.48 -0.87 3.60
C THR A 44 -6.41 -0.61 4.66
N ILE A 45 -6.18 0.66 4.99
CA ILE A 45 -5.20 1.07 5.99
C ILE A 45 -5.95 1.57 7.23
N ALA A 46 -5.53 1.14 8.43
CA ALA A 46 -5.95 1.74 9.68
C ALA A 46 -5.14 3.02 9.91
N GLU A 47 -5.63 4.14 9.37
CA GLU A 47 -4.93 5.43 9.36
C GLU A 47 -4.58 5.94 10.77
N ASP A 48 -5.36 5.55 11.78
CA ASP A 48 -5.18 5.88 13.20
C ASP A 48 -4.10 5.06 13.93
N GLU A 49 -3.59 4.00 13.29
CA GLU A 49 -2.56 3.12 13.85
C GLU A 49 -1.24 3.17 13.07
N VAL A 50 -1.11 4.08 12.10
CA VAL A 50 0.09 4.20 11.26
C VAL A 50 1.29 4.69 12.07
N THR A 51 2.38 3.94 12.01
CA THR A 51 3.68 4.34 12.56
C THR A 51 4.64 4.87 11.49
N GLU A 52 5.75 5.48 11.89
CA GLU A 52 6.80 5.91 10.94
C GLU A 52 7.38 4.71 10.15
N ASP A 53 7.52 3.55 10.80
CA ASP A 53 7.99 2.32 10.16
C ASP A 53 6.99 1.81 9.13
N ASP A 54 5.69 1.90 9.41
CA ASP A 54 4.63 1.59 8.45
C ASP A 54 4.68 2.53 7.24
N LEU A 55 4.78 3.84 7.47
CA LEU A 55 4.85 4.84 6.40
C LEU A 55 6.09 4.62 5.53
N ARG A 56 7.23 4.28 6.14
CA ARG A 56 8.45 3.91 5.43
C ARG A 56 8.26 2.64 4.59
N ALA A 57 7.62 1.61 5.14
CA ALA A 57 7.35 0.37 4.43
C ALA A 57 6.37 0.57 3.25
N LEU A 58 5.29 1.32 3.46
CA LEU A 58 4.33 1.71 2.43
C LEU A 58 5.01 2.53 1.33
N SER A 59 5.85 3.51 1.68
CA SER A 59 6.60 4.31 0.72
C SER A 59 7.52 3.45 -0.15
N ALA A 60 8.22 2.48 0.45
CA ALA A 60 9.06 1.54 -0.30
C ALA A 60 8.23 0.64 -1.24
N LEU A 61 7.06 0.18 -0.79
CA LEU A 61 6.12 -0.62 -1.55
C LEU A 61 5.57 0.17 -2.76
N TYR A 62 5.06 1.37 -2.52
CA TYR A 62 4.53 2.28 -3.56
C TYR A 62 5.58 2.59 -4.62
N ARG A 63 6.81 2.91 -4.19
CA ARG A 63 7.93 3.16 -5.11
C ARG A 63 8.28 1.94 -5.96
N ARG A 64 8.24 0.72 -5.40
CA ARG A 64 8.62 -0.50 -6.11
C ARG A 64 7.56 -0.94 -7.12
N TYR A 65 6.29 -0.86 -6.75
CA TYR A 65 5.18 -1.41 -7.54
C TYR A 65 4.37 -0.34 -8.29
N GLY A 66 4.83 0.92 -8.28
CA GLY A 66 4.27 2.02 -9.08
C GLY A 66 2.96 2.58 -8.52
N GLY A 67 2.82 2.61 -7.19
CA GLY A 67 1.73 3.32 -6.53
C GLY A 67 1.94 4.84 -6.57
N ASP A 68 0.84 5.59 -6.54
CA ASP A 68 0.89 7.05 -6.50
C ASP A 68 1.22 7.52 -5.08
N ALA A 69 2.41 8.12 -4.91
CA ALA A 69 2.87 8.63 -3.61
C ALA A 69 1.96 9.74 -3.05
N GLY A 70 1.19 10.44 -3.88
CA GLY A 70 0.20 11.41 -3.43
C GLY A 70 -0.89 10.79 -2.54
N GLN A 71 -1.16 9.49 -2.69
CA GLN A 71 -2.10 8.77 -1.81
C GLN A 71 -1.58 8.67 -0.38
N LEU A 72 -0.25 8.54 -0.20
CA LEU A 72 0.37 8.45 1.13
C LEU A 72 0.43 9.80 1.86
N GLY A 73 0.29 10.92 1.15
CA GLY A 73 0.30 12.26 1.77
C GLY A 73 -0.79 12.47 2.81
N ARG A 74 -1.88 11.69 2.77
CA ARG A 74 -2.89 11.68 3.83
C ARG A 74 -2.36 11.12 5.16
N LEU A 75 -1.50 10.12 5.10
CA LEU A 75 -0.93 9.47 6.28
C LEU A 75 0.12 10.35 6.95
N ASP A 76 0.95 11.01 6.14
CA ASP A 76 1.99 11.94 6.61
C ASP A 76 1.35 13.08 7.43
N GLY A 77 0.27 13.68 6.92
CA GLY A 77 -0.45 14.75 7.63
C GLY A 77 -1.18 14.33 8.91
N ILE A 78 -1.40 13.02 9.13
CA ILE A 78 -1.97 12.50 10.40
C ILE A 78 -0.87 12.35 11.46
N MET A 79 0.35 12.00 11.06
CA MET A 79 1.47 11.86 12.01
C MET A 79 1.97 13.19 12.57
N ASP A 80 1.73 14.30 11.86
CA ASP A 80 2.06 15.66 12.27
C ASP A 80 0.96 16.35 13.13
N ALA A 81 -0.19 15.69 13.35
CA ALA A 81 -1.38 16.26 14.01
C ALA A 81 -1.53 15.79 15.47
#